data_AF-A0A0G4MMX0-F1
#
_entry.id   AF-A0A0G4MMX0-F1
#
_cell.length_a   1.000
_cell.length_b   1.000
_cell.length_c   1.000
_cell.angle_alpha   90.00
_cell.angle_beta   90.00
_cell.angle_gamma   90.00
#
_symmetry.space_group_name_H-M   'P 1'
#
loop_
_entity.id
_entity.type
_entity.pdbx_description
1 polymer ?
#
loop_
_entity_poly.entity_id
_entity_poly.type
_entity_poly.pdbx_seq_one_letter_code
_entity_poly.pdbx_strand_id
1 'polypeptide(L)'
;PDAEGPDATGAGDIESDSLITYLISPETGELVFLQKFPAGGLIPRHFSMNGNGSLVAVAVQQDGRVVILRRSVETGQLKEIIASIKLEGEVT
;
A
#
# COMPACT_ATOMS: atom_id res chain seq x y z
N PRO A 1 -8.20 28.49 -11.70
CA PRO A 1 -9.15 27.36 -11.51
C PRO A 1 -8.42 26.35 -10.63
N ASP A 2 -8.75 26.44 -9.35
CA ASP A 2 -8.03 25.82 -8.25
C ASP A 2 -7.95 24.30 -8.42
N ALA A 3 -6.73 23.77 -8.32
CA ALA A 3 -6.50 22.34 -8.21
C ALA A 3 -7.06 21.90 -6.85
N GLU A 4 -8.22 21.25 -6.86
CA GLU A 4 -8.68 20.47 -5.72
C GLU A 4 -7.58 19.44 -5.40
N GLY A 5 -6.96 19.59 -4.23
CA GLY A 5 -6.04 18.60 -3.69
C GLY A 5 -6.76 17.26 -3.55
N PRO A 6 -6.06 16.12 -3.72
CA PRO A 6 -6.70 14.82 -3.69
C PRO A 6 -7.38 14.61 -2.35
N ASP A 7 -8.69 14.36 -2.44
CA ASP A 7 -9.62 14.08 -1.36
C ASP A 7 -8.96 13.22 -0.26
N ALA A 8 -8.70 13.85 0.88
CA ALA A 8 -8.35 13.17 2.11
C ALA A 8 -9.61 12.58 2.74
N THR A 9 -10.38 11.79 1.98
CA THR A 9 -11.44 10.97 2.54
C THR A 9 -10.77 9.77 3.18
N GLY A 10 -10.74 9.78 4.51
CA GLY A 10 -10.35 8.62 5.32
C GLY A 10 -11.03 7.38 4.75
N ALA A 11 -10.25 6.31 4.62
CA ALA A 11 -10.72 5.04 4.11
C ALA A 11 -11.96 4.60 4.91
N GLY A 12 -13.15 4.88 4.38
CA GLY A 12 -14.33 4.06 4.67
C GLY A 12 -13.99 2.62 4.33
N ASP A 13 -14.78 1.68 4.84
CA ASP A 13 -14.59 0.25 4.64
C ASP A 13 -14.69 -0.12 3.14
N ILE A 14 -13.65 0.17 2.39
CA ILE A 14 -13.45 -0.27 1.03
C ILE A 14 -13.09 -1.74 1.12
N GLU A 15 -13.82 -2.58 0.36
CA GLU A 15 -13.41 -3.95 0.17
C GLU A 15 -11.98 -3.96 -0.37
N SER A 16 -11.10 -4.75 0.25
CA SER A 16 -9.68 -4.69 -0.03
C SER A 16 -9.06 -6.07 -0.07
N ASP A 17 -8.34 -6.33 -1.15
CA ASP A 17 -7.36 -7.39 -1.21
C ASP A 17 -6.18 -7.07 -0.28
N SER A 18 -5.29 -8.04 -0.10
CA SER A 18 -4.25 -7.97 0.92
C SER A 18 -2.85 -7.89 0.37
N LEU A 19 -2.01 -7.13 1.06
CA LEU A 19 -0.55 -7.23 1.01
C LEU A 19 -0.07 -8.10 2.17
N ILE A 20 0.77 -9.09 1.87
CA ILE A 20 1.36 -9.98 2.87
C ILE A 20 2.82 -9.59 3.09
N THR A 21 3.18 -9.43 4.36
CA THR A 21 4.56 -9.17 4.76
C THR A 21 5.14 -10.42 5.42
N TYR A 22 6.36 -10.77 5.02
CA TYR A 22 7.18 -11.80 5.64
C TYR A 22 8.51 -11.19 6.11
N LEU A 23 9.05 -11.74 7.20
CA LEU A 23 10.45 -11.55 7.56
C LEU A 23 11.28 -12.65 6.91
N ILE A 24 12.54 -12.34 6.59
CA ILE A 24 13.49 -13.33 6.10
C ILE A 24 14.39 -13.72 7.26
N SER A 25 14.40 -15.00 7.62
CA SER A 25 15.31 -15.53 8.64
C SER A 25 16.76 -15.32 8.20
N PRO A 26 17.61 -14.64 8.99
CA PRO A 26 19.01 -14.43 8.62
C PRO A 26 19.84 -15.72 8.68
N GLU A 27 19.40 -16.72 9.45
CA GLU A 27 20.10 -17.98 9.63
C GLU A 27 19.75 -19.00 8.55
N THR A 28 18.47 -19.07 8.17
CA THR A 28 17.95 -20.12 7.27
C THR A 28 17.48 -19.61 5.92
N GLY A 29 17.25 -18.30 5.76
CA GLY A 29 16.65 -17.70 4.57
C GLY A 29 15.14 -17.95 4.43
N GLU A 30 14.52 -18.60 5.40
CA GLU A 30 13.09 -18.92 5.37
C GLU A 30 12.21 -17.68 5.57
N LEU A 31 11.01 -17.73 4.98
CA LEU A 31 9.99 -16.70 5.15
C LEU A 31 9.17 -16.96 6.42
N VAL A 32 9.22 -16.01 7.35
CA VAL A 32 8.39 -16.01 8.57
C VAL A 32 7.24 -15.05 8.35
N PHE A 33 6.00 -15.55 8.38
CA PHE A 33 4.82 -14.71 8.23
C PHE A 33 4.80 -13.61 9.31
N LEU A 34 4.63 -12.36 8.89
CA LEU A 34 4.56 -11.22 9.78
C LEU A 34 3.15 -10.62 9.85
N GLN A 35 2.54 -10.35 8.69
CA GLN A 35 1.31 -9.57 8.64
C GLN A 35 0.53 -9.78 7.35
N LYS A 36 -0.79 -9.68 7.45
CA LYS A 36 -1.74 -9.43 6.36
C LYS A 36 -2.30 -8.02 6.53
N PHE A 37 -2.22 -7.17 5.51
CA PHE A 37 -2.65 -5.76 5.58
C PHE A 37 -3.52 -5.39 4.36
N PRO A 38 -4.57 -4.56 4.50
CA PRO A 38 -5.38 -4.14 3.36
C PRO A 38 -4.56 -3.32 2.36
N ALA A 39 -4.62 -3.69 1.09
CA ALA A 39 -3.95 -3.01 -0.01
C ALA A 39 -4.59 -1.65 -0.37
N GLY A 40 -5.75 -1.32 0.19
CA GLY A 40 -6.47 -0.08 -0.11
C GLY A 40 -7.40 -0.20 -1.33
N GLY A 41 -7.87 -1.41 -1.63
CA GLY A 41 -8.83 -1.76 -2.69
C GLY A 41 -8.53 -3.12 -3.30
N LEU A 42 -9.09 -3.40 -4.47
CA LEU A 42 -9.09 -4.70 -5.13
C LEU A 42 -8.05 -4.78 -6.26
N ILE A 43 -7.48 -5.98 -6.43
CA ILE A 43 -6.49 -6.29 -7.47
C ILE A 43 -5.29 -5.32 -7.42
N PRO A 44 -4.51 -5.31 -6.31
CA PRO A 44 -3.25 -4.58 -6.26
C PRO A 44 -2.26 -5.19 -7.26
N ARG A 45 -1.96 -4.47 -8.34
CA ARG A 45 -1.13 -5.00 -9.45
C ARG A 45 0.36 -4.74 -9.25
N HIS A 46 0.70 -3.68 -8.52
CA HIS A 46 2.08 -3.27 -8.31
C HIS A 46 2.23 -2.49 -6.99
N PHE A 47 3.42 -2.54 -6.41
CA PHE A 47 3.80 -1.67 -5.30
C PHE A 47 5.29 -1.34 -5.37
N SER A 48 5.67 -0.20 -4.78
CA SER A 48 7.06 0.23 -4.68
C SER A 48 7.31 0.95 -3.36
N MET A 49 8.54 0.85 -2.86
CA MET A 49 8.99 1.56 -1.67
C MET A 49 9.72 2.84 -2.02
N ASN A 50 9.57 3.87 -1.19
CA ASN A 50 10.39 5.07 -1.33
C ASN A 50 11.85 4.81 -0.92
N GLY A 51 12.75 5.75 -1.23
CA GLY A 51 14.19 5.56 -1.05
C GLY A 51 14.67 5.27 0.38
N ASN A 52 13.93 5.71 1.40
CA ASN A 52 14.26 5.40 2.80
C ASN A 52 13.41 4.25 3.39
N GLY A 53 12.54 3.62 2.59
CA GLY A 53 11.74 2.46 2.96
C GLY A 53 10.61 2.71 3.97
N SER A 54 10.30 3.96 4.28
CA SER A 54 9.26 4.33 5.25
C SER A 54 7.86 4.44 4.64
N LEU A 55 7.76 4.48 3.31
CA LEU A 55 6.50 4.55 2.57
C LEU A 55 6.43 3.49 1.48
N VAL A 56 5.22 2.98 1.24
CA VAL A 56 4.90 2.06 0.14
C VAL A 56 3.79 2.68 -0.69
N ALA A 57 4.02 2.86 -1.99
CA ALA A 57 2.97 3.16 -2.95
C ALA A 57 2.41 1.87 -3.52
N VAL A 58 1.09 1.72 -3.58
CA VAL A 58 0.39 0.54 -4.08
C VAL A 58 -0.56 0.97 -5.19
N ALA A 59 -0.36 0.41 -6.38
CA ALA A 59 -1.23 0.57 -7.52
C ALA A 59 -2.37 -0.45 -7.46
N VAL A 60 -3.59 0.04 -7.29
CA VAL A 60 -4.81 -0.75 -7.12
C VAL A 60 -5.60 -0.69 -8.42
N GLN A 61 -5.48 -1.73 -9.23
CA GLN A 61 -5.89 -1.69 -10.65
C GLN A 61 -7.39 -1.56 -10.81
N GLN A 62 -8.18 -2.38 -10.10
CA GLN A 62 -9.64 -2.39 -10.27
C GLN A 62 -10.26 -1.05 -9.86
N ASP A 63 -9.68 -0.41 -8.86
CA ASP A 63 -10.20 0.85 -8.31
C ASP A 63 -9.67 2.10 -9.03
N GLY A 64 -8.71 1.95 -9.95
CA GLY A 64 -8.14 3.09 -10.66
C GLY A 64 -7.39 4.05 -9.74
N ARG A 65 -6.69 3.56 -8.71
CA ARG A 65 -6.06 4.43 -7.70
C ARG A 65 -4.68 3.97 -7.25
N VAL A 66 -3.93 4.92 -6.70
CA VAL A 66 -2.71 4.65 -5.95
C VAL A 66 -2.94 5.00 -4.48
N VAL A 67 -2.56 4.10 -3.58
CA VAL A 67 -2.58 4.37 -2.13
C VAL A 67 -1.15 4.43 -1.60
N ILE A 68 -0.94 5.27 -0.58
CA ILE A 68 0.34 5.38 0.13
C ILE A 68 0.16 4.81 1.53
N LEU A 69 0.98 3.82 1.86
CA LEU A 69 1.02 3.18 3.17
C LEU A 69 2.25 3.66 3.96
N ARG A 70 2.08 3.87 5.26
CA ARG A 70 3.22 4.00 6.18
C ARG A 70 3.80 2.63 6.52
N ARG A 71 5.12 2.51 6.47
CA ARG A 71 5.87 1.31 6.84
C ARG A 71 6.84 1.58 7.99
N SER A 72 6.91 0.65 8.93
CA SER A 72 7.98 0.60 9.94
C SER A 72 9.27 0.12 9.29
N VAL A 73 10.31 0.95 9.25
CA VAL A 73 11.60 0.54 8.68
C VAL A 73 12.26 -0.54 9.53
N GLU A 74 12.11 -0.45 10.85
CA GLU A 74 12.70 -1.37 11.83
C GLU A 74 12.03 -2.75 11.80
N THR A 75 10.69 -2.80 11.83
CA THR A 75 9.95 -4.06 11.95
C THR A 75 9.44 -4.61 10.62
N GLY A 76 9.45 -3.80 9.56
CA GLY A 76 8.88 -4.13 8.25
C GLY A 76 7.35 -4.04 8.16
N GLN A 77 6.66 -3.80 9.28
CA GLN A 77 5.20 -3.77 9.34
C GLN A 77 4.59 -2.60 8.57
N LEU A 78 3.48 -2.86 7.90
CA LEU A 78 2.61 -1.84 7.33
C LEU A 78 1.66 -1.33 8.43
N LYS A 79 1.50 0.00 8.53
CA LYS A 79 0.78 0.65 9.63
C LYS A 79 -0.58 1.18 9.23
N GLU A 80 -0.61 2.17 8.36
CA GLU A 80 -1.84 2.91 8.02
C GLU A 80 -1.78 3.41 6.56
N ILE A 81 -2.94 3.54 5.92
CA ILE A 81 -3.08 4.26 4.65
C ILE A 81 -3.05 5.75 4.98
N ILE A 82 -2.07 6.48 4.47
CA ILE A 82 -1.88 7.91 4.79
C ILE A 82 -2.30 8.86 3.66
N ALA A 83 -2.45 8.34 2.44
CA ALA A 83 -2.93 9.11 1.30
C ALA A 83 -3.46 8.17 0.21
N SER A 84 -4.32 8.70 -0.65
CA SER A 84 -4.72 8.03 -1.89
C SER A 84 -4.99 9.05 -2.99
N ILE A 85 -4.81 8.65 -4.24
CA ILE A 85 -5.17 9.45 -5.41
C ILE A 85 -5.84 8.56 -6.45
N LYS A 86 -6.96 9.02 -6.99
CA LYS A 86 -7.63 8.38 -8.12
C LYS A 86 -6.98 8.85 -9.42
N LEU A 87 -6.77 7.93 -10.34
CA LEU A 87 -6.17 8.18 -11.64
C LEU A 87 -7.27 8.26 -12.70
N GLU A 88 -7.15 9.21 -13.63
CA GLU A 88 -7.99 9.28 -14.82
C GLU A 88 -7.47 8.26 -15.84
N GLY A 89 -7.92 7.00 -15.73
CA GLY A 89 -7.52 5.89 -16.61
C GLY A 89 -7.27 4.57 -15.85
N GLU A 90 -7.05 3.48 -16.57
CA GLU A 90 -6.70 2.20 -15.96
C GLU A 90 -5.24 2.19 -15.47
N VAL A 91 -5.02 1.64 -14.28
CA VAL A 91 -3.68 1.35 -13.76
C VAL A 91 -3.21 0.03 -14.35
N THR A 92 -2.63 0.09 -15.55
CA THR A 92 -2.14 -1.12 -16.27
C THR A 92 -0.69 -1.43 -15.95
#